data_AF-A0A951V6M4-F1
#
_entry.id   AF-A0A951V6M4-F1
#
_cell.length_a   1.000
_cell.length_b   1.000
_cell.length_c   1.000
_cell.angle_alpha   90.00
_cell.angle_beta   90.00
_cell.angle_gamma   90.00
#
_symmetry.space_group_name_H-M   'P 1'
#
loop_
_entity.id
_entity.type
_entity.pdbx_description
1 polymer ?
#
loop_
_entity_poly.entity_id
_entity_poly.type
_entity_poly.pdbx_seq_one_letter_code
_entity_poly.pdbx_strand_id
1 'polypeptide(L)' 'MRETITDGQMTVSIDYCANLVYHDGVLVYLLTPGGRAIPAEGEQAYAFEYFLTDHLGNVRVVFGDPDRDRKADVIL' A
#
# COMPACT_ATOMS: atom_id res chain seq x y z
N MET A 1 -4.82 -2.90 15.46
CA MET A 1 -6.29 -3.04 15.32
C MET A 1 -6.53 -4.14 14.29
N ARG A 2 -7.50 -5.04 14.51
CA ARG A 2 -7.86 -6.06 13.53
C ARG A 2 -9.27 -5.77 13.01
N GLU A 3 -9.44 -5.86 11.71
CA GLU A 3 -10.71 -5.79 11.00
C GLU A 3 -10.94 -7.12 10.27
N THR A 4 -12.20 -7.55 10.17
CA THR A 4 -12.56 -8.75 9.42
C THR A 4 -13.70 -8.40 8.49
N ILE A 5 -13.48 -8.61 7.20
CA ILE A 5 -14.44 -8.31 6.13
C ILE A 5 -14.88 -9.64 5.54
N THR A 6 -16.19 -9.89 5.54
CA THR A 6 -16.78 -11.05 4.89
C THR A 6 -17.63 -10.60 3.71
N ASP A 7 -17.28 -11.07 2.52
CA ASP A 7 -18.05 -10.88 1.29
C ASP A 7 -18.48 -12.24 0.74
N GLY A 8 -19.76 -12.55 0.85
CA GLY A 8 -20.31 -13.87 0.51
C GLY A 8 -19.66 -15.00 1.33
N GLN A 9 -18.88 -15.86 0.66
CA GLN A 9 -18.15 -16.97 1.30
C GLN A 9 -16.69 -16.64 1.63
N MET A 10 -16.18 -15.49 1.20
CA MET A 10 -14.79 -15.09 1.45
C MET A 10 -14.72 -14.23 2.70
N THR A 11 -13.80 -14.57 3.61
CA THR A 11 -13.49 -13.75 4.78
C THR A 11 -12.02 -13.38 4.71
N VAL A 12 -11.74 -12.07 4.73
CA VAL A 12 -10.39 -11.50 4.78
C VAL A 12 -10.21 -10.79 6.12
N SER A 13 -9.05 -10.96 6.72
CA SER A 13 -8.63 -10.24 7.91
C SER A 13 -7.61 -9.16 7.56
N ILE A 14 -7.81 -7.94 8.07
CA ILE A 14 -6.87 -6.83 7.94
C ILE A 14 -6.30 -6.51 9.32
N ASP A 15 -4.99 -6.60 9.47
CA ASP A 15 -4.27 -6.26 10.70
C ASP A 15 -3.49 -4.95 10.51
N TYR A 16 -3.87 -3.93 11.28
CA TYR A 16 -3.19 -2.65 11.37
C TYR A 16 -2.22 -2.65 12.56
N CYS A 17 -0.92 -2.70 12.25
CA CYS A 17 0.19 -2.78 13.20
C CYS A 17 1.11 -1.56 13.03
N ALA A 18 0.78 -0.46 13.70
CA ALA A 18 1.41 0.85 13.48
C ALA A 18 1.34 1.24 11.99
N ASN A 19 2.49 1.43 11.34
CA ASN A 19 2.55 1.79 9.92
C ASN A 19 2.43 0.57 8.98
N LEU A 20 2.38 -0.65 9.51
CA LEU A 20 2.32 -1.88 8.71
C LEU A 20 0.87 -2.36 8.59
N VAL A 21 0.47 -2.69 7.38
CA VAL A 21 -0.86 -3.25 7.08
C VAL A 21 -0.72 -4.64 6.49
N TYR A 22 -1.39 -5.60 7.11
CA TYR A 22 -1.38 -6.99 6.70
C TYR A 22 -2.77 -7.45 6.27
N HIS A 23 -2.85 -8.27 5.23
CA HIS A 23 -4.05 -9.02 4.85
C HIS A 23 -3.78 -10.51 5.09
N ASP A 24 -4.60 -11.17 5.90
CA ASP A 24 -4.47 -12.58 6.27
C ASP A 24 -3.05 -12.97 6.73
N GLY A 25 -2.43 -12.06 7.51
CA GLY A 25 -1.08 -12.22 8.04
C GLY A 25 0.05 -11.90 7.05
N VAL A 26 -0.25 -11.57 5.79
CA VAL A 26 0.73 -11.19 4.77
C VAL A 26 0.87 -9.67 4.72
N LEU A 27 2.10 -9.16 4.78
CA LEU A 27 2.37 -7.72 4.68
C LEU A 27 1.98 -7.21 3.29
N VAL A 28 1.07 -6.23 3.23
CA VAL A 28 0.62 -5.63 1.95
C VAL A 28 1.33 -4.32 1.70
N TYR A 29 1.47 -3.47 2.71
CA TYR A 29 2.28 -2.25 2.60
C TYR A 29 2.72 -1.71 3.96
N LEU A 30 3.75 -0.87 3.92
CA LEU A 30 4.23 -0.04 5.01
C LEU A 30 3.98 1.43 4.67
N LEU A 31 3.34 2.19 5.56
CA LEU A 31 3.18 3.64 5.43
C LEU A 31 4.48 4.38 5.77
N THR A 32 4.77 5.39 4.96
CA THR A 32 5.88 6.34 5.13
C THR A 32 5.30 7.77 5.20
N PRO A 33 6.08 8.78 5.63
CA PRO A 33 5.58 10.16 5.67
C PRO A 33 5.07 10.70 4.33
N GLY A 34 5.58 10.19 3.21
CA GLY A 34 5.24 10.68 1.86
C GLY A 34 4.45 9.71 1.00
N GLY A 35 4.03 8.55 1.52
CA GLY A 35 3.50 7.49 0.68
C GLY A 35 3.51 6.11 1.34
N ARG A 36 3.76 5.07 0.55
CA ARG A 36 3.84 3.69 1.02
C ARG A 36 4.92 2.88 0.30
N ALA A 37 5.46 1.89 0.99
CA ALA A 37 6.34 0.88 0.42
C ALA A 37 5.57 -0.45 0.31
N ILE A 38 5.57 -1.04 -0.88
CA ILE A 38 4.88 -2.29 -1.20
C ILE A 38 5.92 -3.38 -1.44
N PRO A 39 5.84 -4.55 -0.78
CA PRO A 39 6.72 -5.67 -1.08
C PRO A 39 6.63 -6.05 -2.56
N ALA A 40 7.78 -6.10 -3.24
CA ALA A 40 7.82 -6.56 -4.62
C ALA A 40 7.76 -8.09 -4.65
N GLU A 41 6.81 -8.65 -5.40
CA GLU A 41 6.68 -10.11 -5.51
C GLU A 41 7.98 -10.75 -6.04
N GLY A 42 8.40 -11.84 -5.39
CA GLY A 42 9.55 -12.64 -5.84
C GLY A 42 10.93 -12.04 -5.53
N GLU A 43 11.02 -10.88 -4.89
CA GLU A 43 12.29 -10.22 -4.60
C GLU A 43 12.39 -9.70 -3.16
N GLN A 44 13.61 -9.61 -2.64
CA GLN A 44 13.88 -8.89 -1.38
C GLN A 44 13.94 -7.37 -1.62
N ALA A 45 12.87 -6.82 -2.21
CA ALA A 45 12.79 -5.42 -2.63
C ALA A 45 11.40 -4.82 -2.34
N TYR A 46 11.34 -3.50 -2.34
CA TYR A 46 10.09 -2.74 -2.18
C TYR A 46 9.90 -1.80 -3.38
N ALA A 47 8.67 -1.71 -3.88
CA ALA A 47 8.22 -0.63 -4.75
C ALA A 47 7.73 0.52 -3.88
N PHE A 48 8.17 1.75 -4.19
CA PHE A 48 7.77 2.94 -3.46
C PHE A 48 6.74 3.72 -4.25
N GLU A 49 5.63 4.02 -3.57
CA GLU A 49 4.56 4.86 -4.09
C GLU A 49 4.43 6.10 -3.22
N TYR A 50 4.21 7.25 -3.85
CA TYR A 50 4.17 8.56 -3.22
C TYR A 50 2.78 9.18 -3.34
N PHE A 51 2.38 9.89 -2.30
CA PHE A 51 1.10 10.58 -2.24
C PHE A 51 1.28 12.06 -2.56
N LEU A 52 0.64 12.52 -3.63
CA LEU A 52 0.40 13.94 -3.84
C LEU A 52 -0.87 14.32 -3.11
N THR A 53 -0.73 15.15 -2.07
CA THR A 53 -1.85 15.58 -1.25
C THR A 53 -2.29 17.00 -1.58
N ASP A 54 -3.56 17.30 -1.36
CA ASP A 54 -4.03 18.68 -1.31
C ASP A 54 -3.61 19.39 0.00
N HIS A 55 -3.97 20.66 0.13
CA HIS A 55 -3.64 21.48 1.31
C HIS A 55 -4.27 20.99 2.62
N LEU A 56 -5.28 20.11 2.57
CA LEU A 56 -5.91 19.49 3.73
C LEU A 56 -5.32 18.11 4.04
N GLY A 57 -4.36 17.64 3.24
CA GLY A 57 -3.73 16.34 3.41
C GLY A 57 -4.46 15.19 2.72
N ASN A 58 -5.52 15.44 1.95
CA ASN A 58 -6.19 14.36 1.22
C ASN A 58 -5.33 13.94 0.03
N VAL A 59 -5.11 12.63 -0.14
CA VAL A 59 -4.40 12.08 -1.29
C VAL A 59 -5.23 12.32 -2.56
N ARG A 60 -4.62 12.96 -3.56
CA ARG A 60 -5.22 13.26 -4.87
C ARG A 60 -4.64 12.40 -5.99
N VAL A 61 -3.36 12.06 -5.88
CA VAL A 61 -2.66 11.19 -6.81
C VAL A 61 -1.74 10.28 -6.01
N VAL A 62 -1.70 9.01 -6.40
CA VAL A 62 -0.63 8.09 -6.02
C VAL A 62 0.24 7.88 -7.25
N PHE A 63 1.55 7.96 -7.11
CA PHE A 63 2.48 7.72 -8.23
C PHE A 63 3.72 6.98 -7.77
N GLY A 64 4.33 6.20 -8.65
CA GLY A 64 5.49 5.37 -8.35
C GLY A 64 6.10 4.79 -9.63
N ASP A 65 7.01 3.84 -9.48
CA ASP A 65 7.61 3.09 -10.59
C ASP A 65 7.46 1.58 -10.29
N PRO A 66 6.22 1.05 -10.34
CA PRO A 66 5.95 -0.34 -9.94
C PRO A 66 6.51 -1.34 -10.95
N ASP A 67 6.60 -0.98 -12.24
CA ASP A 67 7.11 -1.84 -13.31
C ASP A 67 8.64 -1.71 -13.52
N ARG A 68 9.26 -0.73 -12.86
CA ARG A 68 10.70 -0.47 -12.81
C ARG A 68 11.28 -0.09 -14.17
N ASP A 69 10.49 0.60 -14.99
CA ASP A 69 10.92 1.09 -16.30
C ASP A 69 11.66 2.45 -16.23
N ARG A 70 11.88 2.97 -14.99
CA ARG A 70 12.48 4.27 -14.67
C ARG A 70 11.61 5.46 -15.07
N LYS A 71 10.31 5.26 -15.25
CA LYS A 71 9.33 6.33 -15.39
C LYS A 71 8.36 6.28 -14.21
N ALA A 72 7.83 7.45 -13.90
CA ALA A 72 6.78 7.55 -12.90
C ALA A 72 5.43 7.30 -13.56
N ASP A 73 4.70 6.35 -13.02
CA ASP A 73 3.32 6.04 -13.37
C ASP A 73 2.36 6.56 -12.32
N VAL A 74 1.16 6.95 -12.77
CA VAL A 74 0.03 7.20 -11.88
C VAL A 74 -0.60 5.86 -11.54
N ILE A 75 -0.77 5.62 -10.24
CA ILE A 75 -1.32 4.39 -9.69
C ILE A 75 -2.76 4.72 -9.27
N LEU A 76 -3.73 4.15 -10.00
CA LEU A 76 -5.17 4.42 -9.84
C LEU A 76 -5.70 3.96 -8.48
#